data_AF-A0ABD4KTB1-F1
#
_entry.id   AF-A0ABD4KTB1-F1
#
_cell.length_a   1.000
_cell.length_b   1.000
_cell.length_c   1.000
_cell.angle_alpha   90.00
_cell.angle_beta   90.00
_cell.angle_gamma   90.00
#
_symmetry.space_group_name_H-M   'P 1'
#
loop_
_entity.id
_entity.type
_entity.pdbx_description
1 polymer ?
#
loop_
_entity_poly.entity_id
_entity_poly.type
_entity_poly.pdbx_seq_one_letter_code
_entity_poly.pdbx_strand_id
1 'polypeptide(L)'
;HSLVNKLGIPLLFCGNPPFDETLSKKLKAARRAESGGYWKMYPLRRDSKSKDWDAFISELWDLQWTNIKTPLTEELMSKMYELSLGNLDMCCRIYREAQRSVIGSGDERINATVLENAYYYACALSNETAEVNDLREQLGIHLPRRNKSVTEKDEDNT
;
A
#
# COMPACT_ATOMS: atom_id res chain seq x y z
N HIS A 1 7.13 -10.14 -38.43
CA HIS A 1 7.99 -10.88 -37.45
C HIS A 1 7.91 -10.21 -36.09
N SER A 2 7.70 -10.95 -34.99
CA SER A 2 7.61 -10.36 -33.63
C SER A 2 8.99 -10.03 -33.06
N LEU A 3 9.08 -8.92 -32.33
CA LEU A 3 10.28 -8.44 -31.62
C LEU A 3 10.98 -9.55 -30.82
N VAL A 4 10.18 -10.36 -30.12
CA VAL A 4 10.63 -11.49 -29.28
C VAL A 4 11.44 -12.55 -30.04
N ASN A 5 11.34 -12.61 -31.37
CA ASN A 5 12.08 -13.59 -32.18
C ASN A 5 13.37 -13.05 -32.78
N LYS A 6 13.65 -11.74 -32.64
CA LYS A 6 14.80 -11.08 -33.27
C LYS A 6 15.84 -10.57 -32.27
N LEU A 7 15.45 -10.44 -31.01
CA LEU A 7 16.26 -9.75 -29.99
C LEU A 7 17.48 -10.55 -29.50
N GLY A 8 17.45 -11.88 -29.53
CA GLY A 8 18.57 -12.71 -29.08
C GLY A 8 18.92 -12.62 -27.59
N ILE A 9 18.10 -11.93 -26.80
CA ILE A 9 18.26 -11.75 -25.34
C ILE A 9 17.03 -12.27 -24.59
N PRO A 10 17.17 -12.70 -23.31
CA PRO A 10 16.04 -13.06 -22.46
C PRO A 10 15.09 -11.87 -22.26
N LEU A 11 13.78 -12.13 -22.21
CA LEU A 11 12.76 -11.13 -21.90
C LEU A 11 12.01 -11.52 -20.63
N LEU A 12 11.88 -10.56 -19.71
CA LEU A 12 11.04 -10.66 -18.52
C LEU A 12 9.80 -9.78 -18.71
N PHE A 13 8.62 -10.38 -18.59
CA PHE A 13 7.34 -9.67 -18.69
C PHE A 13 6.89 -9.22 -17.29
N CYS A 14 6.71 -7.92 -17.10
CA CYS A 14 6.18 -7.33 -15.87
C CYS A 14 5.17 -6.23 -16.26
N GLY A 15 4.00 -6.24 -15.62
CA GLY A 15 2.94 -5.29 -15.91
C GLY A 15 1.74 -5.44 -14.98
N ASN A 16 0.84 -4.46 -15.05
CA ASN A 16 -0.40 -4.46 -14.28
C ASN A 16 -1.40 -5.49 -14.83
N PRO A 17 -2.43 -5.91 -14.07
CA PRO A 17 -3.37 -6.96 -14.49
C PRO A 17 -3.96 -6.84 -15.92
N PRO A 18 -4.29 -5.64 -16.46
CA PRO A 18 -4.74 -5.53 -17.86
C PRO A 18 -3.73 -6.04 -18.91
N PHE A 19 -2.47 -6.23 -18.53
CA PHE A 19 -1.44 -6.79 -19.40
C PHE A 19 -1.68 -8.28 -19.71
N ASP A 20 -2.31 -9.03 -18.79
CA ASP A 20 -2.67 -10.44 -18.99
C ASP A 20 -3.65 -10.60 -20.17
N GLU A 21 -4.61 -9.67 -20.30
CA GLU A 21 -5.56 -9.64 -21.41
C GLU A 21 -4.87 -9.42 -22.76
N THR A 22 -3.74 -8.71 -22.77
CA THR A 22 -2.96 -8.49 -23.98
C THR A 22 -2.16 -9.74 -24.38
N LEU A 23 -1.58 -10.43 -23.39
CA LEU A 23 -0.76 -11.63 -23.61
C LEU A 23 -1.61 -12.86 -24.00
N SER A 24 -2.81 -12.99 -23.42
CA SER A 24 -3.71 -14.13 -23.65
C SER A 24 -4.38 -14.14 -25.03
N LYS A 25 -4.36 -13.02 -25.78
CA LYS A 25 -4.95 -12.92 -27.14
C LYS A 25 -4.38 -13.91 -28.16
N LYS A 26 -3.13 -14.36 -27.99
CA LYS A 26 -2.48 -15.30 -28.92
C LYS A 26 -1.66 -16.32 -28.13
N LEU A 27 -1.87 -17.61 -28.41
CA LEU A 27 -1.17 -18.72 -27.75
C LEU A 27 0.36 -18.56 -27.73
N LYS A 28 0.97 -18.04 -28.81
CA LYS A 28 2.42 -17.83 -28.86
C LYS A 28 2.91 -16.78 -27.85
N ALA A 29 2.10 -15.77 -27.57
CA ALA A 29 2.45 -14.67 -26.67
C ALA A 29 2.28 -15.12 -25.22
N ALA A 30 1.15 -15.76 -24.89
CA ALA A 30 0.89 -16.38 -23.60
C ALA A 30 2.02 -17.36 -23.21
N ARG A 31 2.31 -18.35 -24.06
CA ARG A 31 3.38 -19.33 -23.81
C ARG A 31 4.76 -18.71 -23.59
N ARG A 32 5.04 -17.55 -24.20
CA ARG A 32 6.32 -16.84 -24.03
C ARG A 32 6.36 -16.09 -22.71
N ALA A 33 5.26 -15.46 -22.32
CA ALA A 33 5.15 -14.81 -21.02
C ALA A 33 5.27 -15.83 -19.88
N GLU A 34 4.70 -17.01 -20.05
CA GLU A 34 4.71 -18.09 -19.04
C GLU A 34 5.99 -18.93 -19.05
N SER A 35 6.83 -18.80 -20.09
CA SER A 35 7.99 -19.70 -20.29
C SER A 35 9.03 -19.64 -19.15
N GLY A 36 9.12 -18.50 -18.46
CA GLY A 36 9.98 -18.30 -17.30
C GLY A 36 9.27 -18.46 -15.96
N GLY A 37 8.01 -18.92 -15.97
CA GLY A 37 7.11 -18.89 -14.82
C GLY A 37 6.07 -17.77 -14.93
N TYR A 38 4.96 -17.94 -14.21
CA TYR A 38 3.89 -16.96 -14.14
C TYR A 38 3.54 -16.71 -12.67
N TRP A 39 3.50 -15.44 -12.28
CA TRP A 39 3.21 -15.04 -10.93
C TRP A 39 2.33 -13.81 -10.91
N LYS A 40 1.31 -13.81 -10.05
CA LYS A 40 0.49 -12.64 -9.76
C LYS A 40 0.85 -12.13 -8.38
N MET A 41 1.22 -10.85 -8.31
CA MET A 41 1.43 -10.15 -7.05
C MET A 41 0.09 -9.71 -6.49
N TYR A 42 -0.13 -10.00 -5.21
CA TYR A 42 -1.30 -9.56 -4.45
C TYR A 42 -0.83 -8.79 -3.20
N PRO A 43 -1.70 -7.99 -2.57
CA PRO A 43 -1.43 -7.45 -1.24
C PRO A 43 -1.02 -8.56 -0.27
N LEU A 44 -0.09 -8.26 0.62
CA LEU A 44 0.37 -9.21 1.63
C LEU A 44 -0.79 -9.56 2.55
N ARG A 45 -0.89 -10.83 2.91
CA ARG A 45 -1.86 -11.28 3.90
C ARG A 45 -1.23 -11.26 5.27
N ARG A 46 -2.04 -10.92 6.26
CA ARG A 46 -1.73 -11.11 7.67
C ARG A 46 -2.56 -12.26 8.19
N ASP A 47 -2.01 -13.46 8.14
CA ASP A 47 -2.66 -14.67 8.63
C ASP A 47 -1.67 -15.54 9.42
N SER A 48 -2.16 -16.57 10.10
CA SER A 48 -1.32 -17.45 10.92
C SER A 48 -0.40 -18.36 10.10
N LYS A 49 -0.54 -18.39 8.78
CA LYS A 49 0.19 -19.29 7.87
C LYS A 49 1.35 -18.58 7.17
N SER A 50 1.27 -17.27 6.99
CA SER A 50 2.31 -16.45 6.37
C SER A 50 2.83 -15.38 7.32
N LYS A 51 4.15 -15.19 7.31
CA LYS A 51 4.84 -14.09 8.00
C LYS A 51 5.28 -12.98 7.04
N ASP A 52 4.75 -12.95 5.82
CA ASP A 52 5.21 -12.02 4.79
C ASP A 52 4.96 -10.57 5.20
N TRP A 53 3.78 -10.29 5.79
CA TRP A 53 3.46 -8.96 6.32
C TRP A 53 4.43 -8.57 7.44
N ASP A 54 4.58 -9.42 8.45
CA ASP A 54 5.44 -9.20 9.61
C ASP A 54 6.90 -8.98 9.22
N ALA A 55 7.41 -9.73 8.24
CA ALA A 55 8.75 -9.54 7.70
C ALA A 55 8.86 -8.19 6.98
N PHE A 56 7.93 -7.87 6.08
CA PHE A 56 7.93 -6.62 5.33
C PHE A 56 7.87 -5.39 6.25
N ILE A 57 6.93 -5.39 7.20
CA ILE A 57 6.71 -4.22 8.06
C ILE A 57 7.85 -4.03 9.06
N SER A 58 8.50 -5.11 9.51
CA SER A 58 9.69 -5.01 10.36
C SER A 58 10.84 -4.30 9.64
N GLU A 59 11.13 -4.70 8.39
CA GLU A 59 12.17 -4.05 7.57
C GLU A 59 11.81 -2.61 7.21
N LEU A 60 10.53 -2.34 6.89
CA LEU A 60 10.07 -0.98 6.62
C LEU A 60 10.25 -0.07 7.85
N TRP A 61 10.03 -0.60 9.06
CA TRP A 61 10.08 0.17 10.29
C TRP A 61 11.51 0.57 10.70
N ASP A 62 12.52 -0.15 10.23
CA ASP A 62 13.92 0.27 10.42
C ASP A 62 14.27 1.53 9.62
N LEU A 63 13.44 1.90 8.64
CA LEU A 63 13.54 3.15 7.89
C LEU A 63 12.86 4.32 8.61
N GLN A 64 13.10 4.44 9.92
CA GLN A 64 12.61 5.55 10.75
C GLN A 64 13.66 6.67 10.84
N TRP A 65 13.33 7.85 10.33
CA TRP A 65 14.18 9.06 10.34
C TRP A 65 13.75 10.10 11.39
N THR A 66 12.82 9.78 12.27
CA THR A 66 12.44 10.68 13.36
C THR A 66 13.48 10.67 14.48
N ASN A 67 13.65 11.80 15.16
CA ASN A 67 14.59 11.96 16.27
C ASN A 67 14.21 11.10 17.50
N ILE A 68 12.95 10.72 17.62
CA ILE A 68 12.47 9.82 18.68
C ILE A 68 12.10 8.48 18.06
N LYS A 69 13.02 7.50 18.15
CA LYS A 69 12.76 6.14 17.66
C LYS A 69 11.59 5.52 18.41
N THR A 70 10.60 5.03 17.66
CA THR A 70 9.43 4.34 18.18
C THR A 70 9.57 2.86 17.84
N PRO A 71 9.59 1.94 18.82
CA PRO A 71 9.59 0.50 18.53
C PRO A 71 8.33 0.06 17.77
N LEU A 72 8.48 -0.86 16.82
CA LEU A 72 7.34 -1.49 16.17
C LEU A 72 6.62 -2.40 17.17
N THR A 73 5.42 -2.00 17.59
CA THR A 73 4.55 -2.81 18.44
C THR A 73 3.54 -3.59 17.60
N GLU A 74 2.93 -4.61 18.18
CA GLU A 74 1.82 -5.37 17.57
C GLU A 74 0.64 -4.46 17.18
N GLU A 75 0.39 -3.42 18.00
CA GLU A 75 -0.63 -2.41 17.72
C GLU A 75 -0.30 -1.61 16.45
N LEU A 76 0.93 -1.08 16.34
CA LEU A 76 1.36 -0.30 15.18
C LEU A 76 1.44 -1.16 13.92
N MET A 77 1.89 -2.40 14.05
CA MET A 77 1.92 -3.39 12.97
C MET A 77 0.51 -3.69 12.45
N SER A 78 -0.43 -3.95 13.35
CA SER A 78 -1.84 -4.19 13.00
C SER A 78 -2.45 -2.94 12.37
N LYS A 79 -2.13 -1.75 12.90
CA LYS A 79 -2.65 -0.49 12.37
C LYS A 79 -2.17 -0.20 10.95
N MET A 80 -0.89 -0.42 10.68
CA MET A 80 -0.34 -0.30 9.33
C MET A 80 -1.01 -1.29 8.36
N TYR A 81 -1.32 -2.50 8.83
CA TYR A 81 -2.03 -3.49 8.01
C TYR A 81 -3.45 -3.04 7.70
N GLU A 82 -4.20 -2.56 8.69
CA GLU A 82 -5.57 -2.07 8.53
C GLU A 82 -5.67 -0.90 7.55
N LEU A 83 -4.72 0.03 7.62
CA LEU A 83 -4.71 1.23 6.77
C LEU A 83 -4.28 0.90 5.34
N SER A 84 -3.29 0.03 5.17
CA SER A 84 -2.74 -0.32 3.85
C SER A 84 -3.41 -1.52 3.18
N LEU A 85 -4.17 -2.31 3.94
CA LEU A 85 -4.72 -3.61 3.52
C LEU A 85 -3.65 -4.57 2.96
N GLY A 86 -2.43 -4.50 3.51
CA GLY A 86 -1.29 -5.29 3.04
C GLY A 86 -0.67 -4.79 1.73
N ASN A 87 -1.13 -3.66 1.18
CA ASN A 87 -0.55 -3.05 -0.02
C ASN A 87 0.76 -2.33 0.34
N LEU A 88 1.88 -2.80 -0.22
CA LEU A 88 3.22 -2.29 0.08
C LEU A 88 3.36 -0.80 -0.26
N ASP A 89 2.84 -0.36 -1.41
CA ASP A 89 2.95 1.04 -1.85
C ASP A 89 2.16 1.97 -0.93
N MET A 90 0.92 1.59 -0.57
CA MET A 90 0.13 2.35 0.42
C MET A 90 0.84 2.41 1.77
N CYS A 91 1.36 1.27 2.26
CA CYS A 91 2.09 1.17 3.52
C CYS A 91 3.30 2.13 3.54
N CYS A 92 4.14 2.11 2.50
CA CYS A 92 5.29 3.00 2.36
C CYS A 92 4.87 4.48 2.33
N ARG A 93 3.78 4.82 1.63
CA ARG A 93 3.28 6.20 1.56
C ARG A 93 2.77 6.70 2.90
N ILE A 94 2.01 5.87 3.62
CA ILE A 94 1.51 6.16 4.98
C ILE A 94 2.71 6.40 5.91
N TYR A 95 3.70 5.51 5.90
CA TYR A 95 4.84 5.62 6.81
C TYR A 95 5.70 6.84 6.52
N ARG A 96 5.98 7.12 5.25
CA ARG A 96 6.68 8.34 4.83
C ARG A 96 5.93 9.60 5.27
N GLU A 97 4.62 9.61 5.10
CA GLU A 97 3.79 10.77 5.47
C GLU A 97 3.70 10.95 6.99
N ALA A 98 3.58 9.86 7.75
CA ALA A 98 3.61 9.87 9.21
C ALA A 98 4.90 10.50 9.73
N GLN A 99 6.05 10.06 9.23
CA GLN A 99 7.34 10.64 9.57
C GLN A 99 7.42 12.12 9.19
N ARG A 100 7.04 12.47 7.96
CA ARG A 100 7.02 13.86 7.49
C ARG A 100 6.16 14.77 8.37
N SER A 101 5.04 14.26 8.89
CA SER A 101 4.10 15.03 9.71
C SER A 101 4.62 15.33 11.11
N VAL A 102 5.56 14.52 11.63
CA VAL A 102 6.08 14.66 12.99
C VAL A 102 7.50 15.20 13.05
N ILE A 103 8.29 15.11 11.97
CA ILE A 103 9.65 15.66 11.92
C ILE A 103 9.62 17.18 12.14
N GLY A 104 10.44 17.66 13.08
CA GLY A 104 10.49 19.07 13.47
C GLY A 104 9.39 19.48 14.45
N SER A 105 8.51 18.57 14.85
CA SER A 105 7.57 18.79 15.95
C SER A 105 8.25 18.59 17.32
N GLY A 106 7.57 18.97 18.40
CA GLY A 106 8.07 18.77 19.77
C GLY A 106 8.08 17.30 20.23
N ASP A 107 7.31 16.42 19.59
CA ASP A 107 7.29 14.98 19.86
C ASP A 107 7.22 14.21 18.54
N GLU A 108 8.36 13.71 18.08
CA GLU A 108 8.47 12.98 16.82
C GLU A 108 8.14 11.48 16.91
N ARG A 109 7.43 11.04 17.96
CA ARG A 109 6.96 9.65 18.08
C ARG A 109 5.85 9.36 17.08
N ILE A 110 5.92 8.17 16.50
CA ILE A 110 4.86 7.64 15.63
C ILE A 110 3.89 6.86 16.50
N ASN A 111 2.60 7.17 16.44
CA ASN A 111 1.54 6.43 17.11
C ASN A 111 0.38 6.15 16.14
N ALA A 112 -0.62 5.38 16.58
CA ALA A 112 -1.77 5.01 15.74
C ALA A 112 -2.46 6.23 15.12
N THR A 113 -2.65 7.31 15.87
CA THR A 113 -3.29 8.56 15.40
C THR A 113 -2.46 9.25 14.32
N VAL A 114 -1.13 9.28 14.46
CA VAL A 114 -0.22 9.80 13.43
C VAL A 114 -0.37 9.00 12.14
N LEU A 115 -0.41 7.67 12.23
CA LEU A 115 -0.60 6.77 11.08
C LEU A 115 -1.96 6.97 10.40
N GLU A 116 -3.04 7.10 11.17
CA GLU A 116 -4.38 7.38 10.64
C GLU A 116 -4.44 8.72 9.90
N ASN A 117 -3.87 9.78 10.49
CA ASN A 117 -3.81 11.09 9.84
C ASN A 117 -3.00 11.02 8.55
N ALA A 118 -1.82 10.40 8.60
CA ALA A 118 -0.97 10.19 7.44
C ALA A 118 -1.68 9.41 6.33
N TYR A 119 -2.47 8.41 6.69
CA TYR A 119 -3.30 7.66 5.75
C TYR A 119 -4.28 8.54 4.98
N TYR A 120 -5.02 9.41 5.67
CA TYR A 120 -5.98 10.30 5.01
C TYR A 120 -5.31 11.26 4.02
N TYR A 121 -4.07 11.68 4.26
CA TYR A 121 -3.32 12.52 3.32
C TYR A 121 -2.67 11.72 2.19
N ALA A 122 -2.03 10.59 2.52
CA ALA A 122 -1.23 9.82 1.58
C ALA A 122 -2.07 8.94 0.62
N CYS A 123 -3.27 8.54 1.04
CA CYS A 123 -4.12 7.60 0.33
C CYS A 123 -5.50 8.16 0.02
N ALA A 124 -5.69 9.49 -0.01
CA ALA A 124 -6.99 10.14 -0.18
C ALA A 124 -7.84 9.55 -1.32
N LEU A 125 -7.28 9.42 -2.53
CA LEU A 125 -8.00 8.88 -3.69
C LEU A 125 -8.08 7.35 -3.67
N SER A 126 -6.98 6.67 -3.33
CA SER A 126 -6.94 5.20 -3.28
C SER A 126 -7.94 4.65 -2.26
N ASN A 127 -8.18 5.36 -1.17
CA ASN A 127 -9.17 5.03 -0.15
C ASN A 127 -10.61 4.99 -0.68
N GLU A 128 -10.90 5.72 -1.76
CA GLU A 128 -12.26 5.86 -2.31
C GLU A 128 -12.55 4.85 -3.42
N THR A 129 -11.58 4.03 -3.84
CA THR A 129 -11.80 3.06 -4.90
C THR A 129 -12.66 1.90 -4.43
N ALA A 130 -13.47 1.35 -5.34
CA ALA A 130 -14.31 0.19 -5.07
C ALA A 130 -13.46 -1.01 -4.60
N GLU A 131 -12.29 -1.23 -5.21
CA GLU A 131 -11.41 -2.35 -4.88
C GLU A 131 -10.93 -2.31 -3.41
N VAL A 132 -10.60 -1.11 -2.91
CA VAL A 132 -10.17 -0.93 -1.52
C VAL A 132 -11.34 -1.10 -0.56
N ASN A 133 -12.52 -0.60 -0.92
CA ASN A 133 -13.73 -0.76 -0.11
C ASN A 133 -14.19 -2.21 -0.04
N ASP A 134 -14.23 -2.92 -1.17
CA ASP A 134 -14.58 -4.33 -1.24
C ASP A 134 -13.61 -5.19 -0.41
N LEU A 135 -12.30 -4.89 -0.51
CA LEU A 135 -11.29 -5.61 0.26
C LEU A 135 -11.43 -5.36 1.77
N ARG A 136 -11.79 -4.15 2.18
CA ARG A 136 -12.10 -3.86 3.59
C ARG A 136 -13.28 -4.65 4.11
N GLU A 137 -14.36 -4.70 3.34
CA GLU A 137 -15.55 -5.47 3.71
C GLU A 137 -15.22 -6.95 3.84
N GLN A 138 -14.46 -7.51 2.90
CA GLN A 138 -14.03 -8.91 2.94
C GLN A 138 -13.17 -9.24 4.17
N LEU A 139 -12.33 -8.29 4.60
CA LEU A 139 -11.46 -8.45 5.77
C LEU A 139 -12.15 -8.05 7.09
N GLY A 140 -13.37 -7.53 7.05
CA GLY A 140 -14.08 -7.03 8.24
C GLY A 140 -13.42 -5.82 8.89
N ILE A 141 -12.66 -5.02 8.12
CA ILE A 141 -11.92 -3.86 8.62
C ILE A 141 -12.75 -2.60 8.40
N HIS A 142 -13.13 -1.93 9.48
CA HIS A 142 -13.87 -0.68 9.44
C HIS A 142 -13.07 0.45 10.09
N LEU A 143 -12.65 1.44 9.30
CA LEU A 143 -11.98 2.62 9.84
C LEU A 143 -12.99 3.54 10.54
N PRO A 144 -12.58 4.24 11.61
CA PRO A 144 -13.39 5.30 12.20
C PRO A 144 -13.77 6.31 11.11
N ARG A 145 -15.05 6.64 11.00
CA ARG A 145 -15.46 7.76 10.15
C ARG A 145 -14.82 9.02 10.72
N ARG A 146 -13.98 9.69 9.93
CA ARG A 146 -13.52 11.05 10.23
C ARG A 146 -14.78 11.93 10.32
N ASN A 147 -15.17 12.29 11.54
CA ASN A 147 -16.21 13.29 11.73
C ASN A 147 -15.71 14.58 11.11
N LYS A 148 -16.35 15.01 10.02
CA LYS A 148 -16.09 16.29 9.35
C LYS A 148 -16.67 17.40 10.25
N SER A 149 -16.05 17.68 11.39
CA SER A 149 -16.45 18.79 12.24
C SER A 149 -15.91 20.11 11.67
N VAL A 150 -16.83 20.86 11.04
CA VAL A 150 -16.90 22.34 10.93
C VAL A 150 -15.66 23.07 10.40
N THR A 151 -15.67 23.37 9.10
CA THR A 151 -14.89 24.47 8.46
C THR A 151 -15.74 25.21 7.41
N GLU A 152 -17.05 25.26 7.59
CA GLU A 152 -17.98 26.01 6.69
C GLU A 152 -18.64 27.22 7.38
N LYS A 153 -18.10 27.71 8.49
CA LYS A 153 -18.57 28.95 9.12
C LYS A 153 -17.38 29.84 9.40
N ASP A 154 -16.94 30.61 8.40
CA ASP A 154 -16.18 31.86 8.58
C ASP A 154 -15.99 32.66 7.26
N GLU A 155 -16.67 32.32 6.15
CA GLU A 155 -16.61 33.11 4.89
C GLU A 155 -17.80 34.04 4.65
N ASP A 156 -18.77 34.12 5.57
CA ASP A 156 -20.01 34.90 5.38
C ASP A 156 -20.16 36.07 6.38
N ASN A 157 -19.07 36.74 6.72
CA ASN A 157 -19.10 37.99 7.48
C ASN A 157 -17.91 38.91 7.13
N THR A 158 -17.89 39.46 5.91
CA THR A 158 -17.29 40.79 5.64
C THR A 158 -17.98 41.45 4.46
#